data_AF-A0A1G1PCC0-F1
#
_entry.id   AF-A0A1G1PCC0-F1
#
_cell.length_a   1.000
_cell.length_b   1.000
_cell.length_c   1.000
_cell.angle_alpha   90.00
_cell.angle_beta   90.00
_cell.angle_gamma   90.00
#
_symmetry.space_group_name_H-M   'P 1'
#
loop_
_entity.id
_entity.type
_entity.pdbx_description
1 polymer ?
#
loop_
_entity_poly.entity_id
_entity_poly.type
_entity_poly.pdbx_seq_one_letter_code
_entity_poly.pdbx_strand_id
1 'polypeptide(L)'
;MKRAILFFLMLILTGCTFIREEMLENYSYGPVGWIKDPHFAHYKKDCEALESQYLKENISYADYLEKKKVLDDQYDLEVQERNAIIRGEENQPR
;
A
#
# COMPACT_ATOMS: atom_id res chain seq x y z
N MET A 1 -36.44 -26.25 -2.62
CA MET A 1 -35.72 -25.13 -3.28
C MET A 1 -35.69 -23.84 -2.46
N LYS A 2 -36.82 -23.35 -1.90
CA LYS A 2 -36.86 -22.10 -1.10
C LYS A 2 -35.93 -22.07 0.13
N ARG A 3 -35.74 -23.22 0.80
CA ARG A 3 -34.87 -23.34 1.99
C ARG A 3 -33.37 -23.25 1.65
N ALA A 4 -32.95 -23.77 0.49
CA ALA A 4 -31.55 -23.69 0.06
C ALA A 4 -31.14 -22.26 -0.29
N ILE A 5 -32.06 -21.48 -0.86
CA ILE A 5 -31.86 -20.05 -1.17
C ILE A 5 -31.68 -19.24 0.13
N LEU A 6 -32.44 -19.55 1.18
CA LEU A 6 -32.30 -18.90 2.49
C LEU A 6 -30.94 -19.20 3.15
N PHE A 7 -30.45 -20.44 3.04
CA PHE A 7 -29.11 -20.78 3.52
C PHE A 7 -28.01 -20.04 2.75
N PHE A 8 -28.16 -19.90 1.43
CA PHE A 8 -27.21 -19.15 0.61
C PHE A 8 -27.18 -17.65 0.95
N LEU A 9 -28.35 -17.05 1.24
CA LEU A 9 -28.46 -15.67 1.70
C LEU A 9 -27.82 -15.44 3.07
N MET A 10 -27.96 -16.38 4.01
CA MET A 10 -27.28 -16.28 5.31
C MET A 10 -25.76 -16.34 5.19
N LEU A 11 -25.21 -17.19 4.32
CA LEU A 11 -23.76 -17.30 4.10
C LEU A 11 -23.14 -16.02 3.51
N ILE A 12 -23.88 -15.32 2.64
CA ILE A 12 -23.42 -14.03 2.09
C ILE A 12 -23.40 -12.95 3.18
N LEU A 13 -24.37 -12.95 4.10
CA LEU A 13 -24.45 -11.96 5.17
C LEU A 13 -23.33 -12.13 6.22
N THR A 14 -22.92 -13.36 6.53
CA THR A 14 -21.81 -13.62 7.46
C THR A 14 -20.42 -13.47 6.84
N GLY A 15 -20.30 -13.61 5.50
CA GLY A 15 -19.04 -13.39 4.79
C GLY A 15 -18.65 -11.91 4.63
N CYS A 16 -19.61 -10.99 4.68
CA CYS A 16 -19.38 -9.54 4.51
C CYS A 16 -18.82 -8.83 5.76
N THR A 17 -18.76 -9.48 6.92
CA THR A 17 -18.17 -8.89 8.14
C THR A 17 -16.71 -9.28 8.33
N PHE A 18 -16.29 -10.45 7.80
CA PHE A 18 -14.94 -10.98 8.00
C PHE A 18 -13.85 -10.30 7.15
N ILE A 19 -14.23 -9.64 6.05
CA ILE A 19 -13.26 -8.94 5.18
C ILE A 19 -12.92 -7.54 5.71
N ARG A 20 -13.61 -7.07 6.76
CA ARG A 20 -13.49 -5.69 7.21
C ARG A 20 -12.33 -5.49 8.18
N GLU A 21 -12.09 -6.42 9.09
CA GLU A 21 -11.20 -6.18 10.23
C GLU A 21 -9.72 -6.31 9.86
N GLU A 22 -9.35 -7.28 9.02
CA GLU A 22 -7.97 -7.48 8.57
C GLU A 22 -7.52 -6.48 7.48
N MET A 23 -8.47 -5.87 6.76
CA MET A 23 -8.16 -4.76 5.84
C MET A 23 -8.11 -3.40 6.52
N LEU A 24 -8.84 -3.18 7.63
CA LEU A 24 -8.99 -1.84 8.22
C LEU A 24 -7.71 -1.33 8.89
N GLU A 25 -6.93 -2.20 9.54
CA GLU A 25 -5.68 -1.78 10.19
C GLU A 25 -4.61 -1.31 9.19
N ASN A 26 -4.64 -1.82 7.95
CA ASN A 26 -3.74 -1.39 6.89
C ASN A 26 -4.29 -0.25 6.01
N TYR A 27 -5.56 0.15 6.17
CA TYR A 27 -6.24 1.14 5.33
C TYR A 27 -6.70 2.41 6.07
N SER A 28 -6.11 2.72 7.23
CA SER A 28 -6.42 3.95 7.99
C SER A 28 -5.84 5.23 7.38
N TYR A 29 -5.98 5.43 6.07
CA TYR A 29 -5.80 6.70 5.37
C TYR A 29 -6.90 6.90 4.31
N GLY A 30 -8.09 7.29 4.78
CA GLY A 30 -9.08 8.06 4.01
C GLY A 30 -9.87 7.34 2.90
N PRO A 31 -11.18 7.63 2.73
CA PRO A 31 -11.97 7.06 1.65
C PRO A 31 -11.85 7.91 0.39
N VAL A 32 -10.85 7.68 -0.47
CA VAL A 32 -10.88 8.20 -1.85
C VAL A 32 -10.16 7.28 -2.82
N GLY A 33 -10.94 6.64 -3.69
CA GLY A 33 -10.55 6.40 -5.07
C GLY A 33 -9.71 5.14 -5.33
N TRP A 34 -10.14 4.38 -6.33
CA TRP A 34 -9.44 3.28 -6.97
C TRP A 34 -8.22 3.76 -7.78
N ILE A 35 -7.66 4.91 -7.41
CA ILE A 35 -6.49 5.53 -8.01
C ILE A 35 -5.33 5.02 -7.17
N LYS A 36 -4.69 3.94 -7.62
CA LYS A 36 -3.36 3.59 -7.13
C LYS A 36 -2.48 4.81 -7.43
N ASP A 37 -2.05 5.52 -6.40
CA ASP A 37 -1.01 6.53 -6.55
C ASP A 37 0.15 5.87 -7.32
N PRO A 38 0.45 6.32 -8.56
CA PRO A 38 1.45 5.66 -9.39
C PRO A 38 2.82 5.66 -8.70
N HIS A 39 3.13 6.68 -7.89
CA HIS A 39 4.36 6.74 -7.11
C HIS A 39 4.41 5.63 -6.05
N PHE A 40 3.31 5.47 -5.30
CA PHE A 40 3.20 4.36 -4.35
C PHE A 40 3.25 2.99 -5.04
N ALA A 41 2.65 2.86 -6.24
CA ALA A 41 2.69 1.62 -7.00
C ALA A 41 4.12 1.26 -7.46
N HIS A 42 4.92 2.24 -7.87
CA HIS A 42 6.32 2.06 -8.22
C HIS A 42 7.16 1.67 -6.99
N TYR A 43 7.08 2.45 -5.92
CA TYR A 43 7.75 2.15 -4.65
C TYR A 43 7.43 0.74 -4.15
N LYS A 44 6.14 0.36 -4.18
CA LYS A 44 5.70 -0.97 -3.75
C LYS A 44 6.32 -2.07 -4.60
N LYS A 45 6.31 -1.91 -5.93
CA LYS A 45 6.89 -2.89 -6.86
C LYS A 45 8.38 -3.08 -6.60
N ASP A 46 9.11 -2.01 -6.33
CA ASP A 46 10.55 -2.07 -6.06
C ASP A 46 10.85 -2.72 -4.70
N CYS A 47 10.00 -2.46 -3.69
CA CYS A 47 10.07 -3.17 -2.41
C CYS A 47 9.80 -4.67 -2.56
N GLU A 48 8.77 -5.08 -3.29
CA GLU A 48 8.45 -6.49 -3.56
C GLU A 48 9.59 -7.19 -4.32
N ALA A 49 10.23 -6.49 -5.27
CA ALA A 49 11.38 -7.01 -6.00
C ALA A 49 12.61 -7.18 -5.08
N LEU A 50 12.85 -6.24 -4.17
CA LEU A 50 13.93 -6.30 -3.19
C LEU A 50 13.71 -7.42 -2.17
N GLU A 51 12.49 -7.55 -1.65
CA GLU A 51 12.10 -8.63 -0.74
C GLU A 51 12.26 -9.99 -1.42
N SER A 52 11.87 -10.11 -2.69
CA SER A 52 12.10 -11.35 -3.46
C SER A 52 13.59 -11.70 -3.58
N GLN A 53 14.48 -10.71 -3.71
CA GLN A 53 15.92 -10.96 -3.74
C GLN A 53 16.43 -11.49 -2.39
N TYR A 54 15.97 -10.91 -1.29
CA TYR A 54 16.32 -11.38 0.05
C TYR A 54 15.79 -12.79 0.33
N LEU A 55 14.52 -13.06 0.02
CA LEU A 55 13.90 -14.38 0.22
C LEU A 55 14.53 -15.48 -0.65
N LYS A 56 15.11 -15.11 -1.80
CA LYS A 56 15.89 -16.02 -2.66
C LYS A 56 17.35 -16.14 -2.23
N GLU A 57 17.73 -15.52 -1.11
CA GLU A 57 19.10 -15.49 -0.58
C GLU A 57 20.12 -14.87 -1.56
N ASN A 58 19.66 -14.04 -2.51
CA ASN A 58 20.53 -13.36 -3.48
C ASN A 58 21.28 -12.18 -2.86
N ILE A 59 20.79 -11.66 -1.73
CA ILE A 59 21.37 -10.55 -0.97
C ILE A 59 21.34 -10.89 0.52
N SER A 60 22.28 -10.35 1.29
CA SER A 60 22.26 -10.51 2.74
C SER A 60 21.15 -9.67 3.38
N TYR A 61 20.81 -9.97 4.63
CA TYR A 61 19.86 -9.15 5.39
C TYR A 61 20.38 -7.71 5.59
N ALA A 62 21.70 -7.52 5.75
CA ALA A 62 22.29 -6.20 5.86
C ALA A 62 22.10 -5.39 4.56
N ASP A 63 22.36 -6.00 3.41
CA ASP A 63 22.15 -5.37 2.10
C ASP A 63 20.66 -5.06 1.85
N TYR A 64 19.77 -5.95 2.30
CA TYR A 64 18.33 -5.73 2.22
C TYR A 64 17.94 -4.47 3.01
N LEU A 65 18.39 -4.33 4.26
CA LEU A 65 18.08 -3.17 5.09
C LEU A 65 18.61 -1.86 4.49
N GLU A 66 19.84 -1.86 3.98
CA GLU A 66 20.43 -0.69 3.35
C GLU A 66 19.62 -0.27 2.11
N LYS A 67 19.34 -1.21 1.21
CA LYS A 67 18.56 -0.94 -0.01
C LYS A 67 17.13 -0.53 0.31
N LYS A 68 16.52 -1.14 1.34
CA LYS A 68 15.16 -0.81 1.78
C LYS A 68 15.10 0.62 2.30
N LYS A 69 16.09 1.03 3.10
CA LYS A 69 16.21 2.41 3.56
C LYS A 69 16.34 3.40 2.41
N VAL A 70 17.14 3.09 1.39
CA VAL A 70 17.26 3.96 0.21
C VAL A 70 15.92 4.14 -0.52
N LEU A 71 15.14 3.06 -0.70
CA LEU A 71 13.81 3.13 -1.30
C LEU A 71 12.83 3.95 -0.44
N ASP A 72 12.90 3.80 0.88
CA ASP A 72 12.05 4.54 1.82
C ASP A 72 12.39 6.04 1.80
N ASP A 73 13.68 6.40 1.88
CA ASP A 73 14.16 7.78 1.83
C ASP A 73 13.78 8.47 0.50
N GLN A 74 13.83 7.74 -0.62
CA GLN A 74 13.40 8.25 -1.93
C GLN A 74 11.89 8.51 -1.98
N TYR A 75 11.09 7.56 -1.51
CA TYR A 75 9.64 7.73 -1.49
C TYR A 75 9.21 8.85 -0.55
N ASP A 76 9.84 8.98 0.62
CA ASP A 76 9.59 10.07 1.55
C ASP A 76 9.89 11.44 0.93
N LEU A 77 10.95 11.56 0.13
CA LEU A 77 11.26 12.78 -0.62
C LEU A 77 10.16 13.10 -1.63
N GLU A 78 9.74 12.13 -2.45
CA GLU A 78 8.65 12.31 -3.43
C GLU A 78 7.33 12.74 -2.75
N VAL A 79 7.01 12.14 -1.61
CA VAL A 79 5.83 12.51 -0.81
C VAL A 79 5.97 13.92 -0.25
N GLN A 80 7.15 14.32 0.23
CA GLN A 80 7.41 15.67 0.72
C GLN A 80 7.27 16.72 -0.39
N GLU A 81 7.86 16.48 -1.57
CA GLU A 81 7.75 17.36 -2.73
C GLU A 81 6.28 17.54 -3.15
N ARG A 82 5.54 16.43 -3.25
CA ARG A 82 4.10 16.47 -3.56
C ARG A 82 3.31 17.26 -2.52
N ASN A 83 3.58 17.02 -1.23
CA ASN A 83 2.90 17.71 -0.16
C ASN A 83 3.23 19.21 -0.16
N ALA A 84 4.46 19.60 -0.50
CA ALA A 84 4.85 21.00 -0.64
C ALA A 84 4.09 21.68 -1.80
N ILE A 85 3.95 20.99 -2.95
CA ILE A 85 3.15 21.47 -4.09
C ILE A 85 1.69 21.64 -3.68
N ILE A 86 1.08 20.64 -3.03
CA ILE A 86 -0.32 20.67 -2.58
C ILE A 86 -0.55 21.79 -1.56
N ARG A 87 0.40 22.03 -0.64
CA ARG A 87 0.32 23.10 0.35
C ARG A 87 0.60 24.49 -0.24
N GLY A 88 0.99 24.59 -1.51
CA GLY A 88 1.36 25.86 -2.15
C GLY A 88 2.65 26.46 -1.59
N GLU A 89 3.53 25.62 -1.02
CA GLU A 89 4.84 26.01 -0.46
C GLU A 89 5.91 26.11 -1.56
N GLU A 90 5.54 25.88 -2.82
CA GLU A 90 6.36 26.13 -4.01
C GLU A 90 6.51 27.66 -4.20
N ASN A 91 7.41 28.25 -3.42
CA ASN A 91 7.73 29.66 -3.54
C ASN A 91 8.42 29.93 -4.89
N GLN A 92 7.82 30.90 -5.59
CA GLN A 92 8.34 31.78 -6.63
C GLN A 92 9.84 31.65 -6.97
N PRO A 93 10.19 31.65 -8.28
CA PRO A 93 11.57 31.59 -8.72
C PRO A 93 12.38 32.77 -8.13
N ARG A 94 13.55 32.46 -7.57
CA ARG A 94 14.61 33.44 -7.31
C ARG A 94 15.32 33.82 -8.59
#